data_AF-A0A3P6DGM3-F1
#
_entry.id   AF-A0A3P6DGM3-F1
#
_cell.length_a   1.000
_cell.length_b   1.000
_cell.length_c   1.000
_cell.angle_alpha   90.00
_cell.angle_beta   90.00
_cell.angle_gamma   90.00
#
_symmetry.space_group_name_H-M   'P 1'
#
loop_
_entity.id
_entity.type
_entity.pdbx_description
1 polymer ?
#
loop_
_entity_poly.entity_id
_entity_poly.type
_entity_poly.pdbx_seq_one_letter_code
_entity_poly.pdbx_strand_id
1 'polypeptide(L)'
;MNMGEIICNPCTGKTISLPKLVKTTPAASRRRLADRFFGYDPVNNEYKVLCITQYLAHHATPNHYQIFTLGAKPKIWRFIDCDIPHTHWSDGLCIDGFLYYIARTDTRMMCLMRFDLNSEKFIIYARVSEEMKALYFQDNGSRTLINYHGKVAIAIQPSHSVPSIDLFIFEAGKQDYKEKSFDNLPQLYLHMKGVINHMGDIIFAPSCSERDDIVIIHHDLKGASFKKMKFEVAKYDWFNESNYFMGYVESLMLI
;
A
#
# COMPACT_ATOMS: atom_id res chain seq x y z
N MET A 1 15.18 15.16 17.91
CA MET A 1 13.96 15.91 17.53
C MET A 1 12.86 14.91 17.23
N ASN A 2 11.72 14.98 17.94
CA ASN A 2 10.55 14.14 17.62
C ASN A 2 9.86 14.74 16.39
N MET A 3 10.33 14.38 15.19
CA MET A 3 9.63 14.75 13.96
C MET A 3 8.29 14.02 13.94
N GLY A 4 7.20 14.80 13.90
CA GLY A 4 5.88 14.26 13.57
C GLY A 4 5.89 13.70 12.15
N GLU A 5 4.94 12.84 11.83
CA GLU A 5 4.84 12.26 10.50
C GLU A 5 4.38 13.31 9.49
N ILE A 6 4.94 13.26 8.28
CA ILE A 6 4.72 14.25 7.23
C ILE A 6 4.20 13.55 6.00
N ILE A 7 3.13 14.10 5.43
CA ILE A 7 2.66 13.79 4.07
C ILE A 7 3.29 14.81 3.14
N CYS A 8 3.87 14.37 2.04
CA CYS A 8 4.44 15.23 1.00
C CYS A 8 3.71 15.01 -0.32
N ASN A 9 3.33 16.09 -0.99
CA ASN A 9 2.97 16.06 -2.40
C ASN A 9 4.27 16.19 -3.22
N PRO A 10 4.74 15.13 -3.89
CA PRO A 10 6.00 15.18 -4.63
C PRO A 10 5.95 16.11 -5.84
N CYS A 11 4.77 16.39 -6.40
CA CYS A 11 4.61 17.28 -7.55
C CYS A 11 4.73 18.76 -7.16
N THR A 12 4.20 19.14 -6.00
CA THR A 12 4.20 20.54 -5.54
C THR A 12 5.26 20.83 -4.47
N GLY A 13 5.88 19.80 -3.89
CA GLY A 13 6.79 19.90 -2.75
C GLY A 13 6.11 20.30 -1.44
N LYS A 14 4.78 20.48 -1.44
CA LYS A 14 4.02 20.87 -0.24
C LYS A 14 3.96 19.71 0.75
N THR A 15 4.08 20.07 2.03
CA THR A 15 4.07 19.10 3.12
C THR A 15 3.01 19.42 4.15
N ILE A 16 2.43 18.37 4.75
CA ILE A 16 1.45 18.48 5.84
C ILE A 16 1.90 17.57 6.98
N SER A 17 2.06 18.15 8.17
CA SER A 17 2.33 17.37 9.38
C SER A 17 1.05 16.79 9.95
N LEU A 18 1.08 15.50 10.26
CA LEU A 18 -0.02 14.79 10.93
C LEU A 18 -0.01 15.09 12.44
N PRO A 19 -1.19 15.24 13.07
CA PRO A 19 -1.27 15.34 14.52
C PRO A 19 -0.84 14.02 15.16
N LYS A 20 -0.46 14.06 16.44
CA LYS A 20 -0.14 12.84 17.19
C LYS A 20 -1.38 11.96 17.31
N LEU A 21 -1.22 10.65 17.09
CA LEU A 21 -2.28 9.67 17.33
C LEU A 21 -2.79 9.77 18.76
N VAL A 22 -4.11 9.62 18.93
CA VAL A 22 -4.71 9.55 20.26
C VAL A 22 -4.24 8.24 20.92
N LYS A 23 -3.69 8.35 22.13
CA LYS A 23 -3.15 7.20 22.86
C LYS A 23 -4.27 6.49 23.60
N THR A 24 -4.38 5.18 23.42
CA THR A 24 -5.41 4.36 24.09
C THR A 24 -4.94 3.71 25.40
N THR A 25 -3.64 3.67 25.71
CA THR A 25 -3.13 3.06 26.98
C THR A 25 -1.81 3.65 27.46
N PRO A 26 -1.55 3.67 28.80
CA PRO A 26 -0.28 4.13 29.38
C PRO A 26 0.92 3.30 28.91
N ALA A 27 2.08 3.96 28.89
CA ALA A 27 3.23 3.68 28.04
C ALA A 27 4.17 2.53 28.48
N ALA A 28 3.70 1.53 29.22
CA ALA A 28 4.58 0.46 29.68
C ALA A 28 4.59 -0.74 28.71
N SER A 29 5.72 -0.92 28.01
CA SER A 29 6.25 -2.17 27.42
C SER A 29 5.56 -2.87 26.23
N ARG A 30 4.55 -2.30 25.57
CA ARG A 30 3.90 -2.98 24.43
C ARG A 30 4.48 -2.53 23.09
N ARG A 31 5.07 -3.45 22.31
CA ARG A 31 5.41 -3.19 20.90
C ARG A 31 4.12 -2.89 20.14
N ARG A 32 3.98 -1.67 19.65
CA ARG A 32 2.85 -1.20 18.83
C ARG A 32 3.38 -0.95 17.42
N LEU A 33 2.72 -1.53 16.43
CA LEU A 33 2.90 -1.14 15.04
C LEU A 33 1.66 -0.36 14.65
N ALA A 34 1.86 0.89 14.25
CA ALA A 34 0.79 1.73 13.72
C ALA A 34 1.13 1.97 12.27
N ASP A 35 0.28 1.48 11.38
CA ASP A 35 0.44 1.65 9.95
C ASP A 35 -0.65 2.56 9.42
N ARG A 36 -0.31 3.29 8.35
CA ARG A 36 -1.11 4.39 7.83
C ARG A 36 -1.38 4.20 6.36
N PHE A 37 -2.64 4.41 6.00
CA PHE A 37 -3.14 4.26 4.64
C PHE A 37 -3.76 5.60 4.25
N PHE A 38 -3.12 6.29 3.31
CA PHE A 38 -3.56 7.57 2.79
C PHE A 38 -4.41 7.36 1.54
N GLY A 39 -5.51 8.10 1.43
CA GLY A 39 -6.40 7.99 0.28
C GLY A 39 -7.25 9.23 0.07
N TYR A 40 -7.85 9.31 -1.12
CA TYR A 40 -8.73 10.40 -1.52
C TYR A 40 -10.17 9.91 -1.59
N ASP A 41 -11.05 10.59 -0.87
CA ASP A 41 -12.51 10.44 -0.93
C ASP A 41 -13.07 11.37 -2.01
N PRO A 42 -13.47 10.86 -3.19
CA PRO A 42 -13.99 11.68 -4.27
C PRO A 42 -15.41 12.21 -4.01
N VAL A 43 -16.14 11.62 -3.06
CA VAL A 43 -17.53 12.03 -2.76
C VAL A 43 -17.53 13.32 -1.96
N ASN A 44 -16.72 13.39 -0.91
CA ASN A 44 -16.61 14.57 -0.05
C ASN A 44 -15.47 15.51 -0.48
N ASN A 45 -14.67 15.13 -1.48
CA ASN A 45 -13.46 15.84 -1.91
C ASN A 45 -12.45 16.06 -0.77
N GLU A 46 -12.15 14.97 -0.06
CA GLU A 46 -11.28 15.00 1.12
C GLU A 46 -10.15 13.99 0.99
N TYR A 47 -8.97 14.34 1.50
CA TYR A 47 -7.96 13.32 1.77
C TYR A 47 -8.08 12.82 3.19
N LYS A 48 -7.98 11.51 3.36
CA LYS A 48 -8.09 10.85 4.65
C LYS A 48 -6.91 9.91 4.88
N VAL A 49 -6.57 9.72 6.15
CA VAL A 49 -5.55 8.78 6.62
C VAL A 49 -6.23 7.80 7.56
N LEU A 50 -6.32 6.54 7.15
CA LEU A 50 -6.67 5.45 8.05
C LEU A 50 -5.41 5.02 8.79
N CYS A 51 -5.49 4.86 10.10
CA CYS A 51 -4.43 4.29 10.92
C CYS A 51 -4.94 3.04 11.64
N ILE A 52 -4.18 1.94 11.51
CA ILE A 52 -4.44 0.67 12.20
C ILE A 52 -3.31 0.45 13.19
N THR A 53 -3.65 0.43 14.48
CA THR A 53 -2.69 0.16 15.56
C THR A 53 -2.84 -1.29 16.02
N GLN A 54 -1.79 -2.08 15.80
CA GLN A 54 -1.69 -3.48 16.19
C GLN A 54 -0.93 -3.68 17.52
N TYR A 55 -1.38 -4.64 18.32
CA TYR A 55 -0.70 -5.04 19.57
C TYR A 55 -0.05 -6.41 19.42
N LEU A 56 1.28 -6.45 19.35
CA LEU A 56 2.04 -7.68 19.07
C LEU A 56 2.12 -8.65 20.25
N ALA A 57 1.83 -8.20 21.48
CA ALA A 57 2.14 -8.95 22.71
C ALA A 57 0.98 -9.79 23.27
N HIS A 58 -0.26 -9.59 22.82
CA HIS A 58 -1.41 -10.37 23.31
C HIS A 58 -2.49 -10.52 22.24
N HIS A 59 -2.89 -11.78 21.98
CA HIS A 59 -4.06 -12.14 21.17
C HIS A 59 -5.40 -11.62 21.74
N ALA A 60 -5.39 -10.97 22.91
CA ALA A 60 -6.60 -10.52 23.62
C ALA A 60 -6.84 -9.00 23.51
N THR A 61 -5.90 -8.22 22.98
CA THR A 61 -6.12 -6.77 22.80
C THR A 61 -6.57 -6.47 21.38
N PRO A 62 -7.78 -5.95 21.17
CA PRO A 62 -8.26 -5.60 19.85
C PRO A 62 -7.41 -4.51 19.23
N ASN A 63 -7.28 -4.56 17.91
CA ASN A 63 -6.65 -3.48 17.16
C ASN A 63 -7.51 -2.22 17.25
N HIS A 64 -6.87 -1.06 17.22
CA HIS A 64 -7.56 0.22 17.18
C HIS A 64 -7.48 0.83 15.79
N TYR A 65 -8.60 1.38 15.35
CA TYR A 65 -8.75 2.03 14.06
C TYR A 65 -9.04 3.50 14.31
N GLN A 66 -8.27 4.36 13.65
CA GLN A 66 -8.47 5.80 13.70
C GLN A 66 -8.42 6.38 12.30
N ILE A 67 -9.18 7.44 12.07
CA ILE A 67 -9.14 8.19 10.83
C ILE A 67 -8.82 9.66 11.09
N PHE A 68 -8.05 10.24 10.19
CA PHE A 68 -7.77 11.66 10.16
C PHE A 68 -8.12 12.22 8.78
N THR A 69 -8.85 13.32 8.75
CA THR A 69 -9.16 14.04 7.51
C THR A 69 -8.24 15.24 7.39
N LEU A 70 -7.55 15.36 6.26
CA LEU A 70 -6.63 16.48 6.02
C LEU A 70 -7.42 17.80 6.01
N GLY A 71 -6.83 18.84 6.60
CA GLY A 71 -7.46 20.15 6.74
C GLY A 71 -8.54 20.25 7.83
N ALA A 72 -8.88 19.16 8.52
CA ALA A 72 -9.85 19.18 9.61
C ALA A 72 -9.45 20.17 10.72
N LYS A 73 -10.46 20.84 11.28
CA LYS A 73 -10.34 21.75 12.42
C LYS A 73 -11.37 21.33 13.49
N PRO A 74 -10.94 20.88 14.69
CA PRO A 74 -9.55 20.74 15.12
C PRO A 74 -8.80 19.57 14.43
N LYS A 75 -7.47 19.65 14.37
CA LYS A 75 -6.61 18.60 13.78
C LYS A 75 -6.49 17.40 14.72
N ILE A 76 -7.50 16.53 14.74
CA ILE A 76 -7.59 15.42 15.70
C ILE A 76 -7.90 14.12 14.96
N TRP A 77 -7.27 13.02 15.40
CA TRP A 77 -7.62 11.66 14.99
C TRP A 77 -8.92 11.22 15.67
N ARG A 78 -9.86 10.69 14.90
CA ARG A 78 -11.12 10.13 15.41
C ARG A 78 -11.07 8.61 15.41
N PHE A 79 -11.54 7.97 16.47
CA PHE A 79 -11.75 6.53 16.50
C PHE A 79 -12.90 6.12 15.58
N ILE A 80 -12.73 4.99 14.91
CA ILE A 80 -13.78 4.37 14.11
C ILE A 80 -13.95 2.91 14.54
N ASP A 81 -15.19 2.45 14.47
CA ASP A 81 -15.50 1.05 14.74
C ASP A 81 -15.16 0.19 13.53
N CYS A 82 -14.71 -1.03 13.79
CA CYS A 82 -14.47 -2.04 12.78
C CYS A 82 -15.21 -3.31 13.18
N ASP A 83 -16.24 -3.65 12.43
CA ASP A 83 -17.05 -4.86 12.66
C ASP A 83 -16.33 -6.15 12.22
N ILE A 84 -15.13 -6.02 11.64
CA ILE A 84 -14.32 -7.13 11.14
C ILE A 84 -12.93 -7.04 11.76
N PRO A 85 -12.72 -7.45 13.02
CA PRO A 85 -11.40 -7.42 13.65
C PRO A 85 -10.35 -8.15 12.80
N HIS A 86 -9.26 -7.43 12.50
CA HIS A 86 -8.19 -7.93 11.62
C HIS A 86 -6.86 -7.22 11.83
N THR A 87 -5.79 -7.91 11.45
CA THR A 87 -4.42 -7.36 11.30
C THR A 87 -4.14 -7.12 9.82
N HIS A 88 -3.56 -5.98 9.44
CA HIS A 88 -3.08 -5.77 8.06
C HIS A 88 -1.69 -6.41 7.87
N TRP A 89 -1.38 -6.75 6.63
CA TRP A 89 -0.19 -7.52 6.23
C TRP A 89 0.53 -6.95 4.99
N SER A 90 0.00 -5.91 4.36
CA SER A 90 0.58 -5.24 3.20
C SER A 90 0.52 -3.71 3.35
N ASP A 91 1.19 -3.01 2.43
CA ASP A 91 0.89 -1.62 2.11
C ASP A 91 -0.56 -1.46 1.63
N GLY A 92 -1.05 -0.21 1.63
CA GLY A 92 -2.37 0.10 1.11
C GLY A 92 -2.34 0.70 -0.28
N LEU A 93 -3.41 0.45 -1.01
CA LEU A 93 -3.66 0.98 -2.34
C LEU A 93 -4.99 1.73 -2.33
N CYS A 94 -5.00 2.99 -2.76
CA CYS A 94 -6.23 3.77 -2.94
C CYS A 94 -6.66 3.75 -4.41
N ILE A 95 -7.87 3.27 -4.69
CA ILE A 95 -8.51 3.34 -6.01
C ILE A 95 -9.96 3.78 -5.82
N ASP A 96 -10.38 4.82 -6.55
CA ASP A 96 -11.77 5.28 -6.64
C ASP A 96 -12.49 5.50 -5.28
N GLY A 97 -11.80 6.08 -4.30
CA GLY A 97 -12.39 6.32 -2.97
C GLY A 97 -12.28 5.14 -2.00
N PHE A 98 -11.62 4.06 -2.39
CA PHE A 98 -11.48 2.86 -1.58
C PHE A 98 -10.02 2.56 -1.30
N LEU A 99 -9.70 2.32 -0.03
CA LEU A 99 -8.42 1.76 0.40
C LEU A 99 -8.49 0.24 0.39
N TYR A 100 -7.47 -0.40 -0.19
CA TYR A 100 -7.31 -1.84 -0.25
C TYR A 100 -6.00 -2.25 0.42
N TYR A 101 -6.02 -3.32 1.21
CA TYR A 101 -4.82 -3.92 1.81
C TYR A 101 -5.09 -5.39 2.14
N ILE A 102 -4.02 -6.19 2.16
CA ILE A 102 -4.08 -7.58 2.62
C ILE A 102 -4.25 -7.58 4.13
N ALA A 103 -5.19 -8.36 4.62
CA ALA A 103 -5.48 -8.52 6.03
C ALA A 103 -5.65 -9.98 6.42
N ARG A 104 -5.34 -10.26 7.68
CA ARG A 104 -5.66 -11.52 8.35
C ARG A 104 -6.66 -11.23 9.46
N THR A 105 -7.85 -11.78 9.30
CA THR A 105 -8.93 -11.72 10.30
C THR A 105 -8.63 -12.59 11.51
N ASP A 106 -9.38 -12.41 12.60
CA ASP A 106 -9.22 -13.21 13.82
C ASP A 106 -9.54 -14.70 13.62
N THR A 107 -10.37 -15.05 12.63
CA THR A 107 -10.60 -16.44 12.19
C THR A 107 -9.44 -17.02 11.39
N ARG A 108 -8.31 -16.29 11.31
CA ARG A 108 -7.10 -16.62 10.56
C ARG A 108 -7.26 -16.67 9.04
N MET A 109 -8.40 -16.21 8.52
CA MET A 109 -8.61 -16.07 7.09
C MET A 109 -7.82 -14.87 6.56
N MET A 110 -7.01 -15.09 5.52
CA MET A 110 -6.40 -14.03 4.73
C MET A 110 -7.35 -13.54 3.64
N CYS A 111 -7.40 -12.23 3.45
CA CYS A 111 -8.31 -11.57 2.53
C CYS A 111 -7.75 -10.25 2.03
N LEU A 112 -8.28 -9.77 0.92
CA LEU A 112 -8.19 -8.37 0.55
C LEU A 112 -9.28 -7.61 1.31
N MET A 113 -8.88 -6.75 2.24
CA MET A 113 -9.77 -5.83 2.94
C MET A 113 -9.98 -4.59 2.08
N ARG A 114 -11.23 -4.10 2.04
CA ARG A 114 -11.55 -2.79 1.47
C ARG A 114 -12.11 -1.89 2.55
N PHE A 115 -11.60 -0.68 2.64
CA PHE A 115 -12.13 0.40 3.46
C PHE A 115 -12.65 1.51 2.55
N ASP A 116 -13.93 1.82 2.68
CA ASP A 116 -14.57 2.93 1.97
C ASP A 116 -14.27 4.24 2.70
N LEU A 117 -13.62 5.19 2.01
CA LEU A 117 -13.22 6.46 2.60
C LEU A 117 -14.41 7.38 2.87
N ASN A 118 -15.50 7.23 2.14
CA ASN A 118 -16.71 8.03 2.32
C ASN A 118 -17.53 7.52 3.50
N SER A 119 -17.92 6.24 3.46
CA SER A 119 -18.76 5.65 4.53
C SER A 119 -17.97 5.23 5.77
N GLU A 120 -16.64 5.18 5.69
CA GLU A 120 -15.73 4.72 6.74
C GLU A 120 -16.02 3.29 7.21
N LYS A 121 -16.42 2.43 6.26
CA LYS A 121 -16.76 1.03 6.52
C LYS A 121 -15.76 0.06 5.90
N PHE A 122 -15.53 -1.02 6.65
CA PHE A 122 -14.67 -2.13 6.25
C PHE A 122 -15.51 -3.25 5.66
N ILE A 123 -15.03 -3.85 4.57
CA ILE A 123 -15.58 -5.09 4.04
C ILE A 123 -14.46 -6.04 3.61
N ILE A 124 -14.71 -7.34 3.74
CA ILE A 124 -13.90 -8.35 3.05
C ILE A 124 -14.26 -8.27 1.56
N TYR A 125 -13.34 -7.77 0.75
CA TYR A 125 -13.57 -7.58 -0.68
C TYR A 125 -13.36 -8.88 -1.46
N ALA A 126 -12.26 -9.59 -1.18
CA ALA A 126 -11.92 -10.84 -1.85
C ALA A 126 -11.17 -11.79 -0.91
N ARG A 127 -11.23 -13.09 -1.17
CA ARG A 127 -10.46 -14.10 -0.44
C ARG A 127 -9.08 -14.27 -1.07
N VAL A 128 -8.10 -14.60 -0.23
CA VAL A 128 -6.76 -14.99 -0.69
C VAL A 128 -6.71 -16.50 -0.97
N SER A 129 -6.14 -16.90 -2.09
CA SER A 129 -5.92 -18.29 -2.53
C SER A 129 -4.78 -18.93 -1.76
N GLU A 130 -4.82 -20.25 -1.59
CA GLU A 130 -3.73 -20.96 -0.91
C GLU A 130 -2.42 -20.90 -1.72
N GLU A 131 -2.50 -20.80 -3.05
CA GLU A 131 -1.35 -20.55 -3.92
C GLU A 131 -0.70 -19.20 -3.61
N MET A 132 -1.46 -18.10 -3.70
CA MET A 132 -0.97 -16.76 -3.41
C MET A 132 -0.44 -16.68 -1.97
N LYS A 133 -1.16 -17.25 -1.01
CA LYS A 133 -0.78 -17.30 0.39
C LYS A 133 0.54 -18.04 0.62
N ALA A 134 0.75 -19.16 -0.08
CA ALA A 134 2.02 -19.91 0.01
C ALA A 134 3.20 -19.04 -0.47
N LEU A 135 3.02 -18.30 -1.57
CA LEU A 135 4.03 -17.38 -2.08
C LEU A 135 4.24 -16.18 -1.15
N TYR A 136 3.16 -15.65 -0.56
CA TYR A 136 3.17 -14.48 0.32
C TYR A 136 4.06 -14.66 1.56
N PHE A 137 4.12 -15.89 2.09
CA PHE A 137 4.91 -16.22 3.28
C PHE A 137 6.30 -16.78 2.97
N GLN A 138 6.60 -17.09 1.70
CA GLN A 138 7.85 -17.76 1.36
C GLN A 138 9.09 -16.85 1.43
N ASP A 139 8.98 -15.52 1.31
CA ASP A 139 10.13 -14.63 1.53
C ASP A 139 9.82 -13.11 1.54
N ASN A 140 10.87 -12.30 1.73
CA ASN A 140 10.98 -10.83 1.77
C ASN A 140 10.67 -10.10 0.43
N GLY A 141 9.85 -10.71 -0.43
CA GLY A 141 9.38 -10.07 -1.67
C GLY A 141 8.47 -8.87 -1.38
N SER A 142 8.41 -7.90 -2.29
CA SER A 142 7.48 -6.77 -2.17
C SER A 142 6.05 -7.28 -2.08
N ARG A 143 5.33 -6.77 -1.09
CA ARG A 143 3.91 -7.05 -0.84
C ARG A 143 3.06 -5.88 -1.33
N THR A 144 3.49 -5.25 -2.41
CA THR A 144 2.88 -4.01 -2.89
C THR A 144 1.65 -4.34 -3.71
N LEU A 145 0.51 -3.80 -3.28
CA LEU A 145 -0.70 -3.77 -4.08
C LEU A 145 -0.56 -2.71 -5.17
N ILE A 146 -1.06 -3.03 -6.36
CA ILE A 146 -1.01 -2.14 -7.52
C ILE A 146 -2.38 -1.99 -8.18
N ASN A 147 -2.59 -0.84 -8.81
CA ASN A 147 -3.68 -0.64 -9.74
C ASN A 147 -3.31 -1.26 -11.10
N TYR A 148 -3.98 -2.34 -11.46
CA TYR A 148 -3.82 -3.04 -12.72
C TYR A 148 -5.09 -2.87 -13.55
N HIS A 149 -5.11 -1.88 -14.45
CA HIS A 149 -6.26 -1.55 -15.31
C HIS A 149 -7.57 -1.34 -14.52
N GLY A 150 -7.51 -0.65 -13.39
CA GLY A 150 -8.65 -0.40 -12.51
C GLY A 150 -8.98 -1.55 -11.56
N LYS A 151 -8.31 -2.70 -11.69
CA LYS A 151 -8.41 -3.82 -10.74
C LYS A 151 -7.32 -3.73 -9.69
N VAL A 152 -7.64 -4.23 -8.49
CA VAL A 152 -6.63 -4.43 -7.45
C VAL A 152 -5.85 -5.70 -7.78
N ALA A 153 -4.53 -5.59 -7.84
CA ALA A 153 -3.65 -6.72 -8.04
C ALA A 153 -2.49 -6.70 -7.04
N ILE A 154 -1.86 -7.86 -6.84
CA ILE A 154 -0.62 -7.99 -6.10
C ILE A 154 0.44 -8.66 -6.99
N ALA A 155 1.64 -8.09 -6.96
CA ALA A 155 2.79 -8.62 -7.66
C ALA A 155 3.70 -9.32 -6.64
N ILE A 156 3.86 -10.63 -6.77
CA ILE A 156 4.64 -11.44 -5.83
C ILE A 156 5.80 -12.09 -6.60
N GLN A 157 7.01 -12.00 -6.04
CA GLN A 157 8.16 -12.73 -6.56
C GLN A 157 8.13 -14.16 -6.02
N PRO A 158 7.96 -15.19 -6.88
CA PRO A 158 7.81 -16.57 -6.42
C PRO A 158 9.15 -17.21 -5.99
N SER A 159 10.28 -16.68 -6.45
CA SER A 159 11.62 -17.18 -6.11
C SER A 159 12.67 -16.07 -6.17
N HIS A 160 13.65 -16.12 -5.27
CA HIS A 160 14.84 -15.25 -5.30
C HIS A 160 15.87 -15.61 -6.36
N SER A 161 15.85 -16.86 -6.84
CA SER A 161 16.81 -17.33 -7.84
C SER A 161 16.35 -17.09 -9.28
N VAL A 162 15.06 -16.80 -9.47
CA VAL A 162 14.47 -16.59 -10.79
C VAL A 162 13.96 -15.16 -10.90
N PRO A 163 14.40 -14.38 -11.91
CA PRO A 163 13.93 -13.02 -12.15
C PRO A 163 12.51 -13.07 -12.75
N SER A 164 11.54 -13.41 -11.91
CA SER A 164 10.13 -13.56 -12.28
C SER A 164 9.20 -12.90 -11.27
N ILE A 165 8.03 -12.45 -11.72
CA ILE A 165 6.97 -11.90 -10.88
C ILE A 165 5.64 -12.51 -11.31
N ASP A 166 4.89 -13.03 -10.35
CA ASP A 166 3.51 -13.48 -10.53
C ASP A 166 2.53 -12.38 -10.16
N LEU A 167 1.58 -12.13 -11.06
CA LEU A 167 0.52 -11.14 -10.87
C LEU A 167 -0.79 -11.86 -10.53
N PHE A 168 -1.32 -11.58 -9.33
CA PHE A 168 -2.61 -12.05 -8.87
C PHE A 168 -3.61 -10.91 -8.85
N ILE A 169 -4.82 -11.16 -9.35
CA ILE A 169 -5.91 -10.17 -9.43
C ILE A 169 -7.01 -10.51 -8.43
N PHE A 170 -7.57 -9.48 -7.80
CA PHE A 170 -8.71 -9.61 -6.89
C PHE A 170 -10.01 -9.15 -7.54
N GLU A 171 -11.08 -9.91 -7.34
CA GLU A 171 -12.44 -9.56 -7.76
C GLU A 171 -13.41 -9.65 -6.57
N ALA A 172 -14.38 -8.72 -6.53
CA ALA A 172 -15.33 -8.61 -5.43
C ALA A 172 -16.10 -9.92 -5.19
N GLY A 173 -16.08 -10.40 -3.95
CA GLY A 173 -16.76 -11.62 -3.51
C GLY A 173 -16.11 -12.93 -3.98
N LYS A 174 -15.00 -12.87 -4.72
CA LYS A 174 -14.31 -14.05 -5.26
C LYS A 174 -13.00 -14.31 -4.52
N GLN A 175 -12.36 -15.42 -4.86
CA GLN A 175 -10.96 -15.67 -4.56
C GLN A 175 -10.09 -15.02 -5.64
N ASP A 176 -8.87 -14.59 -5.30
CA ASP A 176 -7.92 -14.16 -6.32
C ASP A 176 -7.55 -15.29 -7.28
N TYR A 177 -7.03 -14.90 -8.42
CA TYR A 177 -6.48 -15.82 -9.40
C TYR A 177 -5.21 -15.23 -10.01
N LYS A 178 -4.31 -16.12 -10.43
CA LYS A 178 -3.09 -15.75 -11.14
C LYS A 178 -3.44 -15.36 -12.58
N GLU A 179 -3.22 -14.09 -12.92
CA GLU A 179 -3.46 -13.56 -14.28
C GLU A 179 -2.29 -13.89 -15.20
N LYS A 180 -1.06 -13.61 -14.74
CA LYS A 180 0.13 -13.69 -15.58
C LYS A 180 1.41 -13.84 -14.76
N SER A 181 2.42 -14.46 -15.36
CA SER A 181 3.82 -14.41 -14.93
C SER A 181 4.64 -13.50 -15.85
N PHE A 182 5.48 -12.68 -15.25
CA PHE A 182 6.48 -11.86 -15.93
C PHE A 182 7.83 -12.53 -15.73
N ASP A 183 8.27 -13.28 -16.73
CA ASP A 183 9.55 -13.99 -16.70
C ASP A 183 10.66 -13.17 -17.36
N ASN A 184 11.90 -13.62 -17.15
CA ASN A 184 13.11 -13.02 -17.74
C ASN A 184 13.24 -11.53 -17.43
N LEU A 185 12.89 -11.12 -16.19
CA LEU A 185 13.12 -9.76 -15.74
C LEU A 185 14.62 -9.43 -15.87
N PRO A 186 14.97 -8.19 -16.25
CA PRO A 186 16.35 -7.81 -16.53
C PRO A 186 17.28 -7.83 -15.31
N GLN A 187 16.73 -7.95 -14.09
CA GLN A 187 17.49 -8.10 -12.86
C GLN A 187 16.63 -8.77 -11.77
N LEU A 188 17.29 -9.35 -10.77
CA LEU A 188 16.64 -9.86 -9.56
C LEU A 188 16.16 -8.71 -8.65
N TYR A 189 15.25 -9.04 -7.73
CA TYR A 189 14.76 -8.14 -6.67
C TYR A 189 14.11 -6.85 -7.19
N LEU A 190 13.37 -6.97 -8.29
CA LEU A 190 12.49 -5.91 -8.75
C LEU A 190 11.15 -5.97 -8.04
N HIS A 191 10.60 -4.80 -7.78
CA HIS A 191 9.26 -4.62 -7.27
C HIS A 191 8.43 -3.93 -8.34
N MET A 192 7.31 -4.54 -8.70
CA MET A 192 6.32 -3.90 -9.57
C MET A 192 5.67 -2.77 -8.80
N LYS A 193 5.75 -1.54 -9.32
CA LYS A 193 5.17 -0.35 -8.67
C LYS A 193 3.82 0.04 -9.27
N GLY A 194 3.53 -0.41 -10.49
CA GLY A 194 2.19 -0.44 -11.08
C GLY A 194 2.18 -0.11 -12.57
N VAL A 195 0.97 0.12 -13.10
CA VAL A 195 0.71 0.37 -14.52
C VAL A 195 0.57 1.86 -14.79
N ILE A 196 1.32 2.38 -15.78
CA ILE A 196 1.40 3.83 -16.04
C ILE A 196 0.56 4.33 -17.21
N ASN A 197 0.01 3.45 -18.06
CA ASN A 197 -0.83 3.88 -19.16
C ASN A 197 -1.86 2.84 -19.60
N HIS A 198 -2.77 3.28 -20.48
CA HIS A 198 -3.81 2.45 -21.08
C HIS A 198 -3.27 1.31 -21.95
N MET A 199 -1.99 1.36 -22.35
CA MET A 199 -1.33 0.29 -23.09
C MET A 199 -0.79 -0.82 -22.17
N GLY A 200 -0.87 -0.63 -20.85
CA GLY A 200 -0.46 -1.60 -19.85
C GLY A 200 1.03 -1.58 -19.52
N ASP A 201 1.71 -0.47 -19.84
CA ASP A 201 3.12 -0.33 -19.51
C ASP A 201 3.35 -0.36 -18.01
N ILE A 202 4.34 -1.15 -17.58
CA ILE A 202 4.59 -1.42 -16.17
C ILE A 202 5.91 -0.81 -15.73
N ILE A 203 5.92 -0.21 -14.55
CA ILE A 203 7.12 0.25 -13.86
C ILE A 203 7.56 -0.80 -12.85
N PHE A 204 8.83 -1.18 -12.94
CA PHE A 204 9.55 -1.91 -11.91
C PHE A 204 10.66 -1.05 -11.30
N ALA A 205 10.88 -1.20 -10.00
CA ALA A 205 11.95 -0.53 -9.27
C ALA A 205 12.68 -1.53 -8.35
N PRO A 206 14.00 -1.41 -8.14
CA PRO A 206 14.75 -2.26 -7.21
C PRO A 206 14.23 -2.15 -5.77
N SER A 207 14.38 -3.23 -4.99
CA SER A 207 14.08 -3.26 -3.54
C SER A 207 14.99 -2.34 -2.71
N CYS A 208 16.27 -2.28 -3.07
CA CYS A 208 17.27 -1.37 -2.52
C CYS A 208 18.01 -0.70 -3.68
N SER A 209 18.00 0.63 -3.76
CA SER A 209 18.94 1.36 -4.60
C SER A 209 20.18 1.69 -3.78
N GLU A 210 21.28 0.96 -4.00
CA GLU A 210 22.58 1.50 -3.61
C GLU A 210 22.89 2.68 -4.54
N ARG A 211 22.96 3.88 -3.95
CA ARG A 211 23.38 5.17 -4.54
C ARG A 211 22.33 5.92 -5.35
N ASP A 212 22.65 7.20 -5.50
CA ASP A 212 21.98 8.41 -6.02
C ASP A 212 21.08 8.31 -7.29
N ASP A 213 20.84 7.11 -7.83
CA ASP A 213 20.08 6.87 -9.06
C ASP A 213 18.88 5.93 -8.80
N ILE A 214 17.65 6.37 -9.10
CA ILE A 214 16.51 5.44 -9.21
C ILE A 214 16.51 4.84 -10.62
N VAL A 215 16.68 3.53 -10.70
CA VAL A 215 16.48 2.75 -11.92
C VAL A 215 15.01 2.37 -12.03
N ILE A 216 14.34 2.89 -13.07
CA ILE A 216 13.00 2.44 -13.45
C ILE A 216 13.12 1.54 -14.67
N ILE A 217 12.50 0.38 -14.61
CA ILE A 217 12.41 -0.53 -15.75
C ILE A 217 10.99 -0.48 -16.27
N HIS A 218 10.87 -0.04 -17.51
CA HIS A 218 9.63 0.02 -18.26
C HIS A 218 9.48 -1.25 -19.08
N HIS A 219 8.31 -1.90 -18.99
CA HIS A 219 7.97 -3.04 -19.82
C HIS A 219 6.92 -2.64 -20.86
N ASP A 220 7.33 -2.60 -22.13
CA ASP A 220 6.43 -2.38 -23.26
C ASP A 220 5.76 -3.71 -23.61
N LEU A 221 4.45 -3.81 -23.34
CA LEU A 221 3.67 -5.01 -23.63
C LEU A 221 3.49 -5.27 -25.14
N LYS A 222 3.57 -4.23 -25.99
CA LYS A 222 3.46 -4.40 -27.45
C LYS A 222 4.75 -4.96 -28.04
N GLY A 223 5.89 -4.55 -27.52
CA GLY A 223 7.21 -5.03 -27.93
C GLY A 223 7.74 -6.23 -27.14
N ALA A 224 7.09 -6.60 -26.03
CA ALA A 224 7.56 -7.60 -25.05
C ALA A 224 9.03 -7.37 -24.63
N SER A 225 9.39 -6.12 -24.36
CA SER A 225 10.77 -5.72 -24.08
C SER A 225 10.87 -4.86 -22.83
N PHE A 226 12.00 -4.96 -22.13
CA PHE A 226 12.31 -4.15 -20.96
C PHE A 226 13.28 -3.03 -21.33
N LYS A 227 12.91 -1.79 -21.01
CA LYS A 227 13.75 -0.61 -21.17
C LYS A 227 14.15 -0.06 -19.80
N LYS A 228 15.46 0.08 -19.58
CA LYS A 228 16.01 0.68 -18.37
C LYS A 228 16.07 2.20 -18.51
N MET A 229 15.53 2.91 -17.54
CA MET A 229 15.57 4.37 -17.41
C MET A 229 16.24 4.73 -16.08
N LYS A 230 17.06 5.77 -16.07
CA LYS A 230 17.72 6.29 -14.87
C LYS A 230 17.18 7.66 -14.54
N PHE A 231 16.89 7.90 -13.27
CA PHE A 231 16.48 9.19 -12.74
C PHE A 231 17.42 9.62 -11.62
N GLU A 232 17.96 10.83 -11.70
CA GLU A 232 18.67 11.47 -10.60
C GLU A 232 17.65 11.99 -9.59
N VAL A 233 17.81 11.64 -8.31
CA VAL A 233 16.93 12.10 -7.24
C VAL A 233 17.70 13.01 -6.30
N ALA A 234 17.10 14.12 -5.88
CA ALA A 234 17.71 15.04 -4.93
C ALA A 234 18.04 14.32 -3.61
N LYS A 235 19.25 14.55 -3.08
CA LYS A 235 19.73 13.95 -1.83
C LYS A 235 18.76 14.18 -0.69
N TYR A 236 18.08 13.12 -0.28
CA TYR A 236 17.44 13.04 1.03
C TYR A 236 17.88 11.75 1.69
N ASP A 237 18.35 11.92 2.92
CA ASP A 237 18.74 10.85 3.81
C ASP A 237 17.52 9.93 4.09
N TRP A 238 17.67 8.65 3.73
CA TRP A 238 16.84 7.49 4.11
C TRP A 238 15.40 7.42 3.54
N PHE A 239 15.23 6.87 2.34
CA PHE A 239 13.97 6.24 1.93
C PHE A 239 14.05 4.73 2.20
N ASN A 240 13.53 4.27 3.35
CA ASN A 240 13.42 2.84 3.60
C ASN A 240 12.18 2.23 2.94
N GLU A 241 11.09 2.99 2.76
CA GLU A 241 9.88 2.58 2.03
C GLU A 241 9.24 3.82 1.39
N SER A 242 9.13 3.83 0.05
CA SER A 242 8.38 4.86 -0.69
C SER A 242 7.07 4.25 -1.18
N ASN A 243 5.97 4.67 -0.56
CA ASN A 243 4.62 4.35 -1.02
C ASN A 243 4.21 5.35 -2.10
N TYR A 244 4.02 4.87 -3.33
CA TYR A 244 3.62 5.69 -4.48
C TYR A 244 2.10 5.61 -4.64
N PHE A 245 1.43 6.75 -4.59
CA PHE A 245 -0.01 6.84 -4.82
C PHE A 245 -0.30 6.99 -6.31
N MET A 246 -0.42 5.87 -7.03
CA MET A 246 -0.89 5.87 -8.41
C MET A 246 -2.41 5.99 -8.44
N GLY A 247 -2.87 7.23 -8.31
CA GLY A 247 -4.28 7.61 -8.25
C GLY A 247 -4.48 9.04 -7.74
N TYR A 248 -3.43 9.88 -7.81
CA TYR A 248 -3.52 11.28 -7.42
C TYR A 248 -4.55 11.98 -8.29
N VAL A 249 -5.68 12.32 -7.68
CA VAL A 249 -6.60 13.32 -8.19
C VAL A 249 -6.09 14.66 -7.65
N GLU A 250 -5.86 15.61 -8.53
CA GLU A 250 -5.46 16.97 -8.16
C GLU A 250 -6.56 17.60 -7.29
N SER A 251 -6.26 17.79 -6.01
CA SER A 251 -7.20 18.43 -5.07
C SER A 251 -6.55 19.67 -4.48
N LEU A 252 -7.34 20.75 -4.42
CA LEU A 252 -6.96 22.09 -3.93
C LEU A 252 -6.30 22.10 -2.54
N MET A 253 -6.44 21.03 -1.77
CA MET A 253 -5.87 20.88 -0.42
C MET A 253 -4.38 20.52 -0.41
N LEU A 254 -3.86 20.00 -1.54
CA LEU A 254 -2.44 19.69 -1.75
C LEU A 254 -1.82 20.47 -2.93
N ILE A 255 -2.58 21.43 -3.49
CA ILE A 255 -2.11 22.47 -4.41
C ILE A 255 -1.45 23.60 -3.65
#